data_AF-A0A7C4AQG9-F1
#
_entry.id   AF-A0A7C4AQG9-F1
#
_cell.length_a   1.000
_cell.length_b   1.000
_cell.length_c   1.000
_cell.angle_alpha   90.00
_cell.angle_beta   90.00
_cell.angle_gamma   90.00
#
_symmetry.space_group_name_H-M   'P 1'
#
loop_
_entity.id
_entity.type
_entity.pdbx_description
1 polymer ?
#
loop_
_entity_poly.entity_id
_entity_poly.type
_entity_poly.pdbx_seq_one_letter_code
_entity_poly.pdbx_strand_id
1 'polypeptide(L)'
;MFCPRCGREYDPDENTRFCPSCGSPLPIESFSDQKSGSDEAARRDSYDSRERNLGEDAFIYSCPWENIEELGFLQAIGATLRQSMLAPVRFFTSMPRTGGWLHPLLYAIIIGTMGNLAGYVLGALFEIPLISQSKMSPGMTLFVGMLMPLLVWFGVMLWAVILHGSIILFGAKKKPFEATLRIASYASSPDILNVIPTIGWAIAAVWKLVLVIIGIREVHRVSTGRAALAVLFPVLLIWGLFFAVFFIVMATMAFTSRPL
;
A
#
# COMPACT_ATOMS: atom_id res chain seq x y z
N MET A 1 33.26 47.66 40.91
CA MET A 1 33.45 47.76 39.44
C MET A 1 33.15 49.19 39.00
N PHE A 2 33.67 49.65 37.85
CA PHE A 2 33.34 50.99 37.32
C PHE A 2 32.33 50.91 36.19
N CYS A 3 31.34 51.81 36.18
CA CYS A 3 30.39 51.90 35.09
C CYS A 3 31.07 52.49 33.83
N PRO A 4 31.03 51.81 32.67
CA PRO A 4 31.71 52.28 31.46
C PRO A 4 31.13 53.58 30.89
N ARG A 5 29.92 53.97 31.33
CA ARG A 5 29.23 55.17 30.83
C ARG A 5 29.45 56.41 31.69
N CYS A 6 29.41 56.27 33.02
CA CYS A 6 29.52 57.42 33.93
C CYS A 6 30.80 57.42 34.78
N GLY A 7 31.61 56.36 34.71
CA GLY A 7 32.89 56.27 35.42
C GLY A 7 32.79 56.18 36.94
N ARG A 8 31.58 56.08 37.51
CA ARG A 8 31.40 55.89 38.96
C ARG A 8 31.59 54.43 39.35
N GLU A 9 32.17 54.24 40.52
CA GLU A 9 32.26 52.96 41.16
C GLU A 9 30.87 52.49 41.63
N TYR A 10 30.61 51.20 41.48
CA TYR A 10 29.44 50.53 42.01
C TYR A 10 29.82 49.14 42.49
N ASP A 11 29.03 48.62 43.43
CA ASP A 11 29.15 47.26 43.94
C ASP A 11 28.11 46.38 43.23
N PRO A 12 28.51 45.41 42.39
CA PRO A 12 27.58 44.55 41.67
C PRO A 12 26.93 43.53 42.60
N ASP A 13 25.60 43.51 42.67
CA ASP A 13 24.85 42.36 43.18
C ASP A 13 24.38 41.45 42.04
N GLU A 14 23.88 40.25 42.39
CA GLU A 14 23.44 39.21 41.44
C GLU A 14 22.28 39.65 40.52
N ASN A 15 21.64 40.80 40.80
CA ASN A 15 20.50 41.35 40.08
C ASN A 15 20.72 42.76 39.54
N THR A 16 21.94 43.32 39.64
CA THR A 16 22.23 44.69 39.23
C THR A 16 22.37 44.79 37.72
N ARG A 17 21.23 44.93 37.02
CA ARG A 17 21.19 45.05 35.55
C ARG A 17 21.44 46.47 35.04
N PHE A 18 21.30 47.48 35.90
CA PHE A 18 21.45 48.88 35.56
C PHE A 18 22.31 49.61 36.58
N CYS A 19 23.11 50.56 36.13
CA CYS A 19 23.93 51.40 37.00
C CYS A 19 23.03 52.26 37.93
N PRO A 20 23.18 52.20 39.26
CA PRO A 20 22.35 52.97 40.19
C PRO A 20 22.47 54.48 40.04
N SER A 21 23.61 54.97 39.52
CA SER A 21 23.89 56.40 39.39
C SER A 21 23.40 57.04 38.08
N CYS A 22 23.35 56.31 36.98
CA CYS A 22 23.03 56.89 35.66
C CYS A 22 22.01 56.09 34.83
N GLY A 23 21.57 54.93 35.34
CA GLY A 23 20.56 54.10 34.69
C GLY A 23 21.01 53.39 33.42
N SER A 24 22.30 53.40 33.05
CA SER A 24 22.77 52.65 31.88
C SER A 24 22.80 51.14 32.16
N PRO A 25 22.45 50.29 31.18
CA PRO A 25 22.60 48.85 31.32
C PRO A 25 24.07 48.49 31.53
N LEU A 26 24.34 47.59 32.48
CA LEU A 26 25.69 47.09 32.77
C LEU A 26 25.94 45.77 32.02
N PRO A 27 27.16 45.51 31.53
CA PRO A 27 27.49 44.22 30.93
C PRO A 27 27.42 43.13 32.00
N ILE A 28 26.44 42.22 31.88
CA ILE A 28 26.35 41.05 32.74
C ILE A 28 27.36 40.04 32.17
N GLU A 29 28.51 39.87 32.82
CA GLU A 29 29.36 38.72 32.53
C GLU A 29 28.63 37.48 33.04
N SER A 30 27.99 36.76 32.12
CA SER A 30 27.37 35.47 32.38
C SER A 30 28.47 34.45 32.70
N PHE A 31 28.81 34.34 33.98
CA PHE A 31 29.63 33.25 34.47
C PHE A 31 28.86 31.93 34.33
N SER A 32 29.52 30.97 33.68
CA SER A 32 29.16 29.55 33.47
C SER A 32 28.35 29.16 32.22
N ASP A 33 28.89 29.54 31.06
CA ASP A 33 29.00 28.61 29.93
C ASP A 33 29.87 27.40 30.31
N GLN A 34 29.26 26.26 30.64
CA GLN A 34 29.93 24.94 30.53
C GLN A 34 28.99 23.72 30.55
N LYS A 35 27.68 23.88 30.76
CA LYS A 35 26.70 22.78 30.67
C LYS A 35 25.95 22.66 29.33
N SER A 36 26.11 23.62 28.42
CA SER A 36 25.37 23.66 27.15
C SER A 36 25.94 22.72 26.08
N GLY A 37 27.27 22.52 26.04
CA GLY A 37 27.91 21.73 24.98
C GLY A 37 27.60 20.23 25.01
N SER A 38 27.52 19.61 26.19
CA SER A 38 27.20 18.18 26.32
C SER A 38 25.72 17.90 26.02
N ASP A 39 24.83 18.81 26.43
CA ASP A 39 23.39 18.67 26.26
C ASP A 39 22.92 18.97 24.83
N GLU A 40 23.64 19.82 24.09
CA GLU A 40 23.41 20.03 22.66
C GLU A 40 24.00 18.92 21.79
N ALA A 41 25.19 18.40 22.11
CA ALA A 41 25.77 17.25 21.43
C ALA A 41 24.89 16.00 21.63
N ALA A 42 24.48 15.72 22.87
CA ALA A 42 23.57 14.60 23.16
C ALA A 42 22.19 14.77 22.49
N ARG A 43 21.67 16.01 22.39
CA ARG A 43 20.42 16.27 21.66
C ARG A 43 20.59 16.06 20.15
N ARG A 44 21.68 16.53 19.55
CA ARG A 44 21.98 16.29 18.13
C ARG A 44 22.18 14.81 17.84
N ASP A 45 22.91 14.09 18.68
CA ASP A 45 23.09 12.65 18.54
C ASP A 45 21.76 11.90 18.70
N SER A 46 20.88 12.33 19.62
CA SER A 46 19.53 11.77 19.76
C SER A 46 18.64 12.07 18.56
N TYR A 47 18.78 13.24 17.95
CA TYR A 47 18.04 13.64 16.76
C TYR A 47 18.52 12.89 15.53
N ASP A 48 19.84 12.83 15.31
CA ASP A 48 20.48 12.13 14.20
C ASP A 48 20.35 10.61 14.31
N SER A 49 20.40 10.04 15.52
CA SER A 49 20.04 8.62 15.73
C SER A 49 18.54 8.37 15.49
N ARG A 50 17.66 9.29 15.87
CA ARG A 50 16.22 9.16 15.59
C ARG A 50 15.90 9.32 14.10
N GLU A 51 16.55 10.25 13.39
CA GLU A 51 16.42 10.39 11.94
C GLU A 51 17.05 9.22 11.18
N ARG A 52 18.20 8.70 11.61
CA ARG A 52 18.78 7.47 11.06
C ARG A 52 17.88 6.28 11.30
N ASN A 53 17.39 6.06 12.52
CA ASN A 53 16.42 5.00 12.80
C ASN A 53 15.13 5.20 12.00
N LEU A 54 14.63 6.43 11.83
CA LEU A 54 13.47 6.70 10.97
C LEU A 54 13.76 6.41 9.49
N GLY A 55 14.98 6.69 9.00
CA GLY A 55 15.42 6.40 7.65
C GLY A 55 15.61 4.90 7.43
N GLU A 56 16.22 4.21 8.38
CA GLU A 56 16.51 2.78 8.38
C GLU A 56 15.24 1.95 8.59
N ASP A 57 14.33 2.39 9.45
CA ASP A 57 12.97 1.84 9.56
C ASP A 57 12.14 2.15 8.31
N ALA A 58 12.16 3.38 7.77
CA ALA A 58 11.46 3.68 6.52
C ALA A 58 11.99 2.85 5.34
N PHE A 59 13.28 2.50 5.36
CA PHE A 59 13.94 1.67 4.39
C PHE A 59 13.58 0.18 4.57
N ILE A 60 13.67 -0.36 5.79
CA ILE A 60 13.35 -1.76 6.12
C ILE A 60 11.84 -2.06 6.08
N TYR A 61 10.97 -1.06 6.28
CA TYR A 61 9.50 -1.18 6.20
C TYR A 61 8.90 -0.72 4.87
N SER A 62 9.72 -0.28 3.91
CA SER A 62 9.30 -0.22 2.51
C SER A 62 9.09 -1.66 2.02
N CYS A 63 8.07 -1.88 1.19
CA CYS A 63 7.66 -3.21 0.71
C CYS A 63 8.86 -4.15 0.47
N PRO A 64 9.00 -5.32 1.16
CA PRO A 64 10.21 -6.13 1.07
C PRO A 64 10.58 -6.56 -0.36
N TRP A 65 9.59 -6.71 -1.22
CA TRP A 65 9.75 -6.99 -2.65
C TRP A 65 10.45 -5.87 -3.44
N GLU A 66 10.45 -4.63 -2.95
CA GLU A 66 11.16 -3.53 -3.62
C GLU A 66 12.65 -3.48 -3.25
N ASN A 67 13.06 -4.22 -2.21
CA ASN A 67 14.46 -4.31 -1.73
C ASN A 67 15.07 -5.69 -2.02
N ILE A 68 14.76 -6.28 -3.18
CA ILE A 68 15.26 -7.62 -3.57
C ILE A 68 16.79 -7.68 -3.60
N GLU A 69 17.46 -6.58 -3.95
CA GLU A 69 18.93 -6.53 -4.04
C GLU A 69 19.60 -6.78 -2.68
N GLU A 70 18.94 -6.40 -1.58
CA GLU A 70 19.48 -6.54 -0.23
C GLU A 70 18.95 -7.78 0.51
N LEU A 71 17.66 -8.06 0.36
CA LEU A 71 16.99 -9.17 1.05
C LEU A 71 17.17 -10.51 0.31
N GLY A 72 17.43 -10.47 -0.99
CA GLY A 72 17.39 -11.65 -1.86
C GLY A 72 15.96 -12.06 -2.24
N PHE A 73 15.83 -12.73 -3.39
CA PHE A 73 14.54 -12.98 -4.05
C PHE A 73 13.51 -13.73 -3.19
N LEU A 74 13.90 -14.87 -2.59
CA LEU A 74 12.97 -15.72 -1.84
C LEU A 74 12.50 -15.06 -0.53
N GLN A 75 13.41 -14.38 0.17
CA GLN A 75 13.09 -13.67 1.40
C GLN A 75 12.22 -12.46 1.12
N ALA A 76 12.51 -11.70 0.04
CA ALA A 76 11.69 -10.58 -0.40
C ALA A 76 10.25 -11.02 -0.72
N ILE A 77 10.07 -12.14 -1.45
CA ILE A 77 8.73 -12.70 -1.74
C ILE A 77 8.03 -13.15 -0.47
N GLY A 78 8.70 -13.97 0.35
CA GLY A 78 8.10 -14.54 1.56
C GLY A 78 7.70 -13.47 2.58
N ALA A 79 8.57 -12.47 2.77
CA ALA A 79 8.29 -11.32 3.62
C ALA A 79 7.12 -10.49 3.09
N THR A 80 7.07 -10.23 1.77
CA THR A 80 5.96 -9.48 1.16
C THR A 80 4.65 -10.22 1.29
N LEU A 81 4.61 -11.53 1.00
CA LEU A 81 3.43 -12.38 1.20
C LEU A 81 2.95 -12.34 2.65
N ARG A 82 3.88 -12.50 3.61
CA ARG A 82 3.55 -12.48 5.04
C ARG A 82 3.01 -11.13 5.47
N GLN A 83 3.67 -10.04 5.10
CA GLN A 83 3.30 -8.70 5.54
C GLN A 83 1.99 -8.24 4.89
N SER A 84 1.82 -8.46 3.58
CA SER A 84 0.61 -8.08 2.87
C SER A 84 -0.61 -8.86 3.35
N MET A 85 -0.46 -10.15 3.66
CA MET A 85 -1.58 -10.98 4.12
C MET A 85 -1.84 -10.88 5.62
N LEU A 86 -0.83 -10.78 6.48
CA LEU A 86 -1.03 -10.86 7.94
C LEU A 86 -1.02 -9.49 8.63
N ALA A 87 -0.41 -8.48 8.01
CA ALA A 87 -0.35 -7.11 8.52
C ALA A 87 -0.73 -6.07 7.45
N PRO A 88 -1.86 -6.25 6.74
CA PRO A 88 -2.19 -5.47 5.54
C PRO A 88 -2.27 -3.96 5.79
N VAL A 89 -2.82 -3.52 6.93
CA VAL A 89 -2.91 -2.10 7.28
C VAL A 89 -1.51 -1.48 7.37
N ARG A 90 -0.56 -2.14 8.05
CA ARG A 90 0.81 -1.64 8.18
C ARG A 90 1.50 -1.64 6.81
N PHE A 91 1.40 -2.74 6.09
CA PHE A 91 1.99 -2.91 4.76
C PHE A 91 1.52 -1.83 3.77
N PHE A 92 0.20 -1.64 3.61
CA PHE A 92 -0.33 -0.64 2.69
C PHE A 92 -0.14 0.81 3.18
N THR A 93 0.18 1.01 4.47
CA THR A 93 0.54 2.33 5.01
C THR A 93 2.00 2.68 4.68
N SER A 94 2.92 1.71 4.75
CA SER A 94 4.34 1.93 4.53
C SER A 94 4.79 1.76 3.07
N MET A 95 4.03 1.07 2.22
CA MET A 95 4.44 0.83 0.83
C MET A 95 4.71 2.14 0.07
N PRO A 96 5.73 2.19 -0.82
CA PRO A 96 5.96 3.35 -1.66
C PRO A 96 4.77 3.60 -2.59
N ARG A 97 4.48 4.87 -2.89
CA ARG A 97 3.34 5.29 -3.73
C ARG A 97 3.75 5.55 -5.18
N THR A 98 5.05 5.73 -5.36
CA THR A 98 5.77 6.06 -6.60
C THR A 98 7.11 5.32 -6.57
N GLY A 99 7.79 5.20 -7.71
CA GLY A 99 9.04 4.44 -7.84
C GLY A 99 9.07 3.51 -9.05
N GLY A 100 8.04 3.58 -9.90
CA GLY A 100 7.92 2.79 -11.12
C GLY A 100 6.92 1.64 -10.98
N TRP A 101 6.47 1.14 -12.13
CA TRP A 101 5.39 0.15 -12.22
C TRP A 101 5.93 -1.28 -12.31
N LEU A 102 7.22 -1.43 -12.63
CA LEU A 102 7.84 -2.71 -12.93
C LEU A 102 7.86 -3.63 -11.70
N HIS A 103 8.42 -3.17 -10.57
CA HIS A 103 8.49 -3.97 -9.34
C HIS A 103 7.11 -4.51 -8.91
N PRO A 104 6.07 -3.70 -8.67
CA PRO A 104 4.77 -4.22 -8.26
C PRO A 104 4.15 -5.16 -9.32
N LEU A 105 4.31 -4.87 -10.62
CA LEU A 105 3.82 -5.77 -11.67
C LEU A 105 4.51 -7.13 -11.67
N LEU A 106 5.85 -7.16 -11.52
CA LEU A 106 6.61 -8.41 -11.47
C LEU A 106 6.18 -9.26 -10.27
N TYR A 107 5.96 -8.65 -9.10
CA TYR A 107 5.40 -9.35 -7.95
C TYR A 107 4.08 -10.03 -8.28
N ALA A 108 3.15 -9.26 -8.86
CA ALA A 108 1.82 -9.74 -9.20
C ALA A 108 1.85 -10.84 -10.26
N ILE A 109 2.71 -10.71 -11.28
CA ILE A 109 2.91 -11.74 -12.29
C ILE A 109 3.45 -13.01 -11.65
N ILE A 110 4.49 -12.94 -10.81
CA ILE A 110 5.10 -14.11 -10.20
C ILE A 110 4.08 -14.82 -9.29
N ILE A 111 3.52 -14.11 -8.31
CA ILE A 111 2.59 -14.70 -7.35
C ILE A 111 1.28 -15.13 -8.00
N GLY A 112 0.72 -14.26 -8.84
CA GLY A 112 -0.51 -14.54 -9.57
C GLY A 112 -0.34 -15.73 -10.49
N THR A 113 0.75 -15.82 -11.26
CA THR A 113 1.00 -16.98 -12.14
C THR A 113 1.18 -18.24 -11.32
N MET A 114 2.01 -18.22 -10.27
CA MET A 114 2.24 -19.39 -9.42
C MET A 114 0.94 -19.92 -8.82
N GLY A 115 0.13 -19.02 -8.25
CA GLY A 115 -1.16 -19.36 -7.65
C GLY A 115 -2.16 -19.89 -8.68
N ASN A 116 -2.37 -19.17 -9.78
CA ASN A 116 -3.32 -19.56 -10.82
C ASN A 116 -2.90 -20.86 -11.53
N LEU A 117 -1.60 -21.06 -11.79
CA LEU A 117 -1.11 -22.30 -12.39
C LEU A 117 -1.26 -23.49 -11.43
N ALA A 118 -0.99 -23.30 -10.13
CA ALA A 118 -1.23 -24.33 -9.12
C ALA A 118 -2.72 -24.72 -9.08
N GLY A 119 -3.62 -23.74 -9.00
CA GLY A 119 -5.06 -23.98 -9.03
C GLY A 119 -5.53 -24.63 -10.33
N TYR A 120 -4.96 -24.24 -11.46
CA TYR A 120 -5.26 -24.78 -12.78
C TYR A 120 -4.87 -26.27 -12.91
N VAL A 121 -3.65 -26.62 -12.48
CA VAL A 121 -3.14 -28.00 -12.50
C VAL A 121 -3.91 -28.86 -11.50
N LEU A 122 -4.09 -28.40 -10.27
CA LEU A 122 -4.80 -29.16 -9.24
C LEU A 122 -6.29 -29.31 -9.59
N GLY A 123 -6.92 -28.29 -10.19
CA GLY A 123 -8.29 -28.39 -10.66
C GLY A 123 -8.49 -29.43 -11.76
N ALA A 124 -7.50 -29.60 -12.64
CA ALA A 124 -7.50 -30.69 -13.62
C ALA A 124 -7.31 -32.06 -12.97
N LEU A 125 -6.43 -32.18 -11.97
CA LEU A 125 -6.16 -33.43 -11.26
C LEU A 125 -7.33 -33.91 -10.38
N PHE A 126 -8.06 -32.98 -9.75
CA PHE A 126 -9.17 -33.29 -8.83
C PHE A 126 -10.56 -33.16 -9.49
N GLU A 127 -10.62 -32.99 -10.81
CA GLU A 127 -11.86 -32.88 -11.60
C GLU A 127 -12.89 -31.88 -11.02
N ILE A 128 -12.43 -30.72 -10.54
CA ILE A 128 -13.31 -29.73 -9.91
C ILE A 128 -14.35 -29.26 -10.95
N PRO A 129 -15.68 -29.43 -10.71
CA PRO A 129 -16.71 -29.16 -11.71
C PRO A 129 -16.69 -27.72 -12.27
N LEU A 130 -16.27 -26.77 -11.43
CA LEU A 130 -16.19 -25.35 -11.76
C LEU A 130 -15.06 -25.04 -12.76
N ILE A 131 -14.01 -25.87 -12.80
CA ILE A 131 -12.80 -25.71 -13.63
C ILE A 131 -12.61 -26.98 -14.46
N SER A 132 -13.72 -27.58 -14.91
CA SER A 132 -13.68 -28.88 -15.59
C SER A 132 -12.90 -28.78 -16.90
N GLN A 133 -11.63 -29.18 -16.84
CA GLN A 133 -10.70 -29.23 -17.96
C GLN A 133 -10.87 -30.48 -18.81
N SER A 134 -11.74 -31.40 -18.41
CA SER A 134 -12.03 -32.65 -19.12
C SER A 134 -12.57 -32.43 -20.54
N LYS A 135 -12.97 -31.20 -20.87
CA LYS A 135 -13.40 -30.79 -22.21
C LYS A 135 -12.29 -30.16 -23.06
N MET A 136 -11.11 -29.87 -22.50
CA MET A 136 -9.98 -29.30 -23.23
C MET A 136 -9.03 -30.38 -23.71
N SER A 137 -8.47 -30.21 -24.91
CA SER A 137 -7.39 -31.08 -25.40
C SER A 137 -6.09 -30.80 -24.62
N PRO A 138 -5.19 -31.78 -24.47
CA PRO A 138 -3.91 -31.57 -23.80
C PRO A 138 -3.10 -30.39 -24.37
N GLY A 139 -3.14 -30.19 -25.68
CA GLY A 139 -2.48 -29.06 -26.35
C GLY A 139 -3.07 -27.70 -25.95
N MET A 140 -4.40 -27.60 -25.84
CA MET A 140 -5.05 -26.39 -25.35
C MET A 140 -4.72 -26.13 -23.88
N THR A 141 -4.66 -27.17 -23.06
CA THR A 141 -4.30 -27.05 -21.64
C THR A 141 -2.90 -26.46 -21.45
N LEU A 142 -1.92 -26.98 -22.20
CA LEU A 142 -0.55 -26.46 -22.18
C LEU A 142 -0.48 -25.01 -22.70
N PHE A 143 -1.22 -24.70 -23.77
CA PHE A 143 -1.26 -23.35 -24.32
C PHE A 143 -1.82 -22.33 -23.32
N VAL A 144 -2.93 -22.66 -22.64
CA VAL A 144 -3.50 -21.81 -21.59
C VAL A 144 -2.53 -21.64 -20.42
N GLY A 145 -1.87 -22.71 -19.98
CA GLY A 145 -0.83 -22.66 -18.95
C GLY A 145 0.34 -21.74 -19.33
N MET A 146 0.80 -21.79 -20.58
CA MET A 146 1.86 -20.94 -21.11
C MET A 146 1.44 -19.45 -21.16
N LEU A 147 0.17 -19.17 -21.45
CA LEU A 147 -0.36 -17.80 -21.49
C LEU A 147 -0.65 -17.20 -20.10
N MET A 148 -0.60 -17.99 -19.01
CA MET A 148 -0.96 -17.51 -17.67
C MET A 148 -0.24 -16.24 -17.22
N PRO A 149 1.09 -16.07 -17.39
CA PRO A 149 1.76 -14.83 -17.01
C PRO A 149 1.21 -13.60 -17.72
N LEU A 150 0.89 -13.74 -19.01
CA LEU A 150 0.31 -12.66 -19.82
C LEU A 150 -1.12 -12.34 -19.38
N LEU A 151 -1.92 -13.36 -19.07
CA LEU A 151 -3.27 -13.19 -18.54
C LEU A 151 -3.27 -12.49 -17.18
N VAL A 152 -2.34 -12.86 -16.29
CA VAL A 152 -2.17 -12.21 -14.99
C VAL A 152 -1.76 -10.76 -15.15
N TRP A 153 -0.76 -10.46 -16.00
CA TRP A 153 -0.35 -9.09 -16.28
C TRP A 153 -1.51 -8.24 -16.80
N PHE A 154 -2.24 -8.74 -17.80
CA PHE A 154 -3.37 -8.04 -18.39
C PHE A 154 -4.50 -7.85 -17.36
N GLY A 155 -4.81 -8.89 -16.59
CA GLY A 155 -5.83 -8.87 -15.54
C GLY A 155 -5.52 -7.83 -14.45
N VAL A 156 -4.29 -7.78 -13.96
CA VAL A 156 -3.86 -6.79 -12.96
C VAL A 156 -3.94 -5.37 -13.52
N MET A 157 -3.49 -5.15 -14.75
CA MET A 157 -3.53 -3.83 -15.38
C MET A 157 -4.97 -3.35 -15.60
N LEU A 158 -5.80 -4.20 -16.19
CA LEU A 158 -7.22 -3.92 -16.41
C LEU A 158 -7.93 -3.64 -15.09
N TRP A 159 -7.69 -4.46 -14.08
CA TRP A 159 -8.28 -4.27 -12.75
C TRP A 159 -7.82 -2.96 -12.11
N ALA A 160 -6.54 -2.62 -12.20
CA ALA A 160 -6.02 -1.35 -11.69
C ALA A 160 -6.67 -0.15 -12.37
N VAL A 161 -6.91 -0.20 -13.69
CA VAL A 161 -7.58 0.87 -14.45
C VAL A 161 -9.03 1.05 -13.99
N ILE A 162 -9.79 -0.05 -13.94
CA ILE A 162 -11.18 -0.05 -13.47
C ILE A 162 -11.27 0.51 -12.04
N LEU A 163 -10.36 0.05 -11.18
CA LEU A 163 -10.30 0.46 -9.79
C LEU A 163 -9.94 1.93 -9.66
N HIS A 164 -8.96 2.41 -10.41
CA HIS A 164 -8.55 3.81 -10.40
C HIS A 164 -9.68 4.74 -10.84
N GLY A 165 -10.41 4.38 -11.90
CA GLY A 165 -11.61 5.09 -12.33
C GLY A 165 -12.68 5.16 -11.23
N SER A 166 -12.92 4.04 -10.54
CA SER A 166 -13.89 3.98 -9.44
C SER A 166 -13.48 4.85 -8.24
N ILE A 167 -12.19 4.83 -7.88
CA ILE A 167 -11.62 5.66 -6.81
C ILE A 167 -11.80 7.16 -7.12
N ILE A 168 -11.57 7.57 -8.37
CA ILE A 168 -11.77 8.95 -8.82
C ILE A 168 -13.25 9.34 -8.71
N LEU A 169 -14.17 8.46 -9.12
CA LEU A 169 -15.62 8.71 -9.07
C LEU A 169 -16.13 8.95 -7.64
N PHE A 170 -15.63 8.20 -6.66
CA PHE A 170 -16.04 8.33 -5.25
C PHE A 170 -15.23 9.38 -4.45
N GLY A 171 -14.51 10.27 -5.14
CA GLY A 171 -13.92 11.48 -4.55
C GLY A 171 -12.73 11.23 -3.63
N ALA A 172 -11.95 10.19 -3.87
CA ALA A 172 -10.68 10.00 -3.16
C ALA A 172 -9.66 11.07 -3.57
N LYS A 173 -8.73 11.44 -2.67
CA LYS A 173 -7.66 12.41 -2.98
C LYS A 173 -6.87 11.93 -4.21
N LYS A 174 -6.49 12.86 -5.10
CA LYS A 174 -5.73 12.57 -6.33
C LYS A 174 -4.35 11.95 -5.99
N LYS A 175 -4.28 10.61 -5.94
CA LYS A 175 -3.03 9.85 -5.99
C LYS A 175 -2.80 9.38 -7.44
N PRO A 176 -1.55 9.17 -7.86
CA PRO A 176 -1.27 8.69 -9.21
C PRO A 176 -1.85 7.29 -9.44
N PHE A 177 -2.11 6.95 -10.71
CA PHE A 177 -2.50 5.60 -11.12
C PHE A 177 -1.56 4.54 -10.56
N GLU A 178 -0.26 4.83 -10.52
CA GLU A 178 0.77 3.97 -9.95
C GLU A 178 0.44 3.48 -8.54
N ALA A 179 -0.09 4.36 -7.68
CA ALA A 179 -0.47 3.98 -6.33
C ALA A 179 -1.60 2.94 -6.33
N THR A 180 -2.49 2.99 -7.31
CA THR A 180 -3.59 2.02 -7.48
C THR A 180 -3.09 0.72 -8.08
N LEU A 181 -2.19 0.79 -9.06
CA LEU A 181 -1.52 -0.37 -9.63
C LEU A 181 -0.75 -1.15 -8.57
N ARG A 182 0.01 -0.46 -7.71
CA ARG A 182 0.72 -1.07 -6.58
C ARG A 182 -0.23 -1.79 -5.61
N ILE A 183 -1.40 -1.23 -5.32
CA ILE A 183 -2.42 -1.91 -4.51
C ILE A 183 -2.88 -3.20 -5.19
N ALA A 184 -3.30 -3.12 -6.46
CA ALA A 184 -3.79 -4.27 -7.21
C ALA A 184 -2.73 -5.38 -7.30
N SER A 185 -1.47 -4.98 -7.53
CA SER A 185 -0.33 -5.87 -7.59
C SER A 185 -0.08 -6.61 -6.27
N TYR A 186 0.12 -5.90 -5.17
CA TYR A 186 0.42 -6.55 -3.88
C TYR A 186 -0.78 -7.28 -3.28
N ALA A 187 -2.00 -6.89 -3.65
CA ALA A 187 -3.22 -7.66 -3.35
C ALA A 187 -3.33 -8.98 -4.14
N SER A 188 -2.37 -9.32 -5.01
CA SER A 188 -2.26 -10.64 -5.64
C SER A 188 -1.73 -11.72 -4.69
N SER A 189 -1.16 -11.34 -3.54
CA SER A 189 -0.67 -12.26 -2.50
C SER A 189 -1.59 -13.45 -2.17
N PRO A 190 -2.92 -13.28 -2.04
CA PRO A 190 -3.83 -14.37 -1.74
C PRO A 190 -3.95 -15.42 -2.84
N ASP A 191 -3.47 -15.15 -4.07
CA ASP A 191 -3.52 -16.13 -5.17
C ASP A 191 -2.74 -17.40 -4.84
N ILE A 192 -1.75 -17.35 -3.93
CA ILE A 192 -1.07 -18.57 -3.45
C ILE A 192 -2.05 -19.59 -2.85
N LEU A 193 -3.20 -19.13 -2.32
CA LEU A 193 -4.20 -19.98 -1.69
C LEU A 193 -4.94 -20.83 -2.71
N ASN A 194 -4.82 -20.54 -4.00
CA ASN A 194 -5.36 -21.37 -5.09
C ASN A 194 -4.69 -22.75 -5.14
N VAL A 195 -3.58 -22.96 -4.44
CA VAL A 195 -3.01 -24.31 -4.21
C VAL A 195 -3.94 -25.21 -3.41
N ILE A 196 -4.89 -24.65 -2.66
CA ILE A 196 -5.88 -25.43 -1.91
C ILE A 196 -6.98 -25.85 -2.89
N PRO A 197 -7.14 -27.15 -3.19
CA PRO A 197 -8.17 -27.60 -4.12
C PRO A 197 -9.57 -27.21 -3.66
N THR A 198 -10.48 -27.02 -4.61
CA THR A 198 -11.93 -26.80 -4.42
C THR A 198 -12.32 -25.45 -3.81
N ILE A 199 -11.65 -24.99 -2.75
CA ILE A 199 -12.05 -23.80 -1.98
C ILE A 199 -11.01 -22.67 -2.02
N GLY A 200 -9.76 -22.95 -2.42
CA GLY A 200 -8.68 -21.97 -2.44
C GLY A 200 -9.01 -20.69 -3.22
N TRP A 201 -9.65 -20.84 -4.38
CA TRP A 201 -10.09 -19.72 -5.22
C TRP A 201 -11.08 -18.79 -4.51
N ALA A 202 -11.99 -19.33 -3.70
CA ALA A 202 -12.98 -18.54 -2.99
C ALA A 202 -12.33 -17.77 -1.83
N ILE A 203 -11.44 -18.43 -1.07
CA ILE A 203 -10.69 -17.79 0.01
C ILE A 203 -9.78 -16.69 -0.56
N ALA A 204 -9.06 -16.99 -1.65
CA ALA A 204 -8.21 -16.03 -2.35
C ALA A 204 -9.00 -14.80 -2.81
N ALA A 205 -10.17 -15.00 -3.44
CA ALA A 205 -11.01 -13.91 -3.94
C ALA A 205 -11.52 -13.00 -2.80
N VAL A 206 -12.03 -13.59 -1.72
CA VAL A 206 -12.50 -12.82 -0.55
C VAL A 206 -11.34 -12.06 0.10
N TRP A 207 -10.19 -12.72 0.29
CA TRP A 207 -9.05 -12.08 0.93
C TRP A 207 -8.46 -10.98 0.06
N LYS A 208 -8.35 -11.20 -1.26
CA LYS A 208 -7.93 -10.18 -2.23
C LYS A 208 -8.84 -8.96 -2.18
N LEU A 209 -10.17 -9.16 -2.11
CA LEU A 209 -11.12 -8.06 -1.95
C LEU A 209 -10.82 -7.24 -0.67
N VAL A 210 -10.61 -7.91 0.46
CA VAL A 210 -10.24 -7.26 1.73
C VAL A 210 -8.95 -6.47 1.59
N LEU A 211 -7.90 -7.05 0.99
CA LEU A 211 -6.61 -6.38 0.77
C LEU A 211 -6.75 -5.14 -0.10
N VAL A 212 -7.53 -5.20 -1.19
CA VAL A 212 -7.74 -4.03 -2.05
C VAL A 212 -8.50 -2.93 -1.29
N ILE A 213 -9.52 -3.27 -0.49
CA ILE A 213 -10.25 -2.28 0.32
C ILE A 213 -9.32 -1.61 1.32
N ILE A 214 -8.51 -2.39 2.06
CA ILE A 214 -7.53 -1.86 3.01
C ILE A 214 -6.50 -0.99 2.27
N GLY A 215 -5.97 -1.48 1.16
CA GLY A 215 -5.04 -0.74 0.32
C GLY A 215 -5.60 0.62 -0.06
N ILE A 216 -6.79 0.69 -0.65
CA ILE A 216 -7.39 1.97 -1.05
C ILE A 216 -7.58 2.89 0.15
N ARG A 217 -8.13 2.38 1.25
CA ARG A 217 -8.36 3.14 2.47
C ARG A 217 -7.06 3.80 2.95
N GLU A 218 -5.98 3.05 3.10
CA GLU A 218 -4.71 3.56 3.65
C GLU A 218 -3.93 4.41 2.64
N VAL A 219 -3.89 4.01 1.36
CA VAL A 219 -3.14 4.69 0.29
C VAL A 219 -3.80 6.02 -0.09
N HIS A 220 -5.11 5.99 -0.30
CA HIS A 220 -5.89 7.15 -0.78
C HIS A 220 -6.52 7.94 0.37
N ARG A 221 -6.36 7.48 1.62
CA ARG A 221 -6.84 8.13 2.85
C ARG A 221 -8.34 8.45 2.79
N VAL A 222 -9.13 7.45 2.42
CA VAL A 222 -10.59 7.51 2.39
C VAL A 222 -11.19 6.65 3.51
N SER A 223 -12.47 6.82 3.81
CA SER A 223 -13.16 5.95 4.77
C SER A 223 -13.29 4.52 4.22
N THR A 224 -13.40 3.53 5.11
CA THR A 224 -13.59 2.12 4.73
C THR A 224 -14.81 1.93 3.83
N GLY A 225 -15.92 2.64 4.10
CA GLY A 225 -17.12 2.58 3.27
C GLY A 225 -16.90 3.09 1.86
N ARG A 226 -16.17 4.21 1.68
CA ARG A 226 -15.82 4.72 0.34
C ARG A 226 -14.87 3.79 -0.40
N ALA A 227 -13.89 3.21 0.30
CA ALA A 227 -13.01 2.20 -0.29
C ALA A 227 -13.81 0.97 -0.74
N ALA A 228 -14.69 0.43 0.11
CA ALA A 228 -15.54 -0.70 -0.22
C ALA A 228 -16.45 -0.40 -1.43
N LEU A 229 -17.09 0.78 -1.47
CA LEU A 229 -17.89 1.20 -2.62
C LEU A 229 -17.05 1.27 -3.90
N ALA A 230 -15.84 1.84 -3.85
CA ALA A 230 -14.97 1.91 -5.03
C ALA A 230 -14.57 0.53 -5.56
N VAL A 231 -14.37 -0.45 -4.69
CA VAL A 231 -14.02 -1.83 -5.08
C VAL A 231 -15.23 -2.61 -5.59
N LEU A 232 -16.38 -2.47 -4.91
CA LEU A 232 -17.59 -3.21 -5.23
C LEU A 232 -18.36 -2.62 -6.42
N PHE A 233 -18.23 -1.33 -6.68
CA PHE A 233 -18.97 -0.63 -7.74
C PHE A 233 -18.80 -1.28 -9.12
N PRO A 234 -17.59 -1.61 -9.62
CA PRO A 234 -17.43 -2.31 -10.88
C PRO A 234 -18.16 -3.65 -10.93
N VAL A 235 -18.08 -4.42 -9.83
CA VAL A 235 -18.71 -5.74 -9.73
C VAL A 235 -20.22 -5.60 -9.76
N LEU A 236 -20.77 -4.69 -8.94
CA LEU A 236 -22.20 -4.39 -8.89
C LEU A 236 -22.73 -3.86 -10.23
N LEU A 237 -21.95 -3.04 -10.95
CA LEU A 237 -22.31 -2.52 -12.25
C LEU A 237 -22.40 -3.64 -13.30
N ILE A 238 -21.41 -4.54 -13.34
CA ILE A 238 -21.43 -5.69 -14.27
C ILE A 238 -22.63 -6.59 -14.01
N TRP A 239 -22.89 -6.96 -12.75
CA TRP A 239 -24.04 -7.79 -12.41
C TRP A 239 -25.36 -7.08 -12.67
N GLY A 240 -25.46 -5.79 -12.37
CA GLY A 240 -26.65 -4.98 -12.65
C GLY A 240 -26.98 -4.94 -14.14
N LEU A 241 -25.98 -4.72 -15.00
CA LEU A 241 -26.14 -4.73 -16.46
C LEU A 241 -26.53 -6.13 -16.97
N PHE A 242 -25.90 -7.19 -16.46
CA PHE A 242 -26.24 -8.56 -16.80
C PHE A 242 -27.71 -8.88 -16.50
N PHE A 243 -28.18 -8.58 -15.28
CA PHE A 243 -29.57 -8.81 -14.90
C PHE A 243 -30.53 -7.94 -15.73
N ALA A 244 -30.20 -6.68 -15.99
CA ALA A 244 -31.02 -5.81 -16.84
C ALA A 244 -31.22 -6.39 -18.25
N VAL A 245 -30.12 -6.81 -18.90
CA VAL A 245 -30.19 -7.46 -20.23
C VAL A 245 -30.97 -8.77 -20.17
N PHE A 246 -30.72 -9.59 -19.16
CA PHE A 246 -31.45 -10.85 -18.95
C PHE A 246 -32.95 -10.62 -18.88
N PHE A 247 -33.42 -9.67 -18.05
CA PHE A 247 -34.84 -9.36 -17.92
C PHE A 247 -35.44 -8.78 -19.21
N ILE A 248 -34.69 -7.94 -19.94
CA ILE A 248 -35.13 -7.41 -21.24
C ILE A 248 -35.35 -8.56 -22.24
N VAL A 249 -34.40 -9.49 -22.34
CA VAL A 249 -34.50 -10.65 -23.24
C VAL A 249 -35.67 -11.56 -22.85
N MET A 250 -35.85 -11.81 -21.56
CA MET A 250 -36.99 -12.61 -21.08
C MET A 250 -38.33 -11.93 -21.38
N ALA A 251 -38.42 -10.62 -21.22
CA ALA A 251 -39.63 -9.85 -21.52
C ALA A 251 -39.95 -9.85 -23.03
N THR A 252 -38.94 -9.72 -23.90
CA THR A 252 -39.15 -9.77 -25.35
C THR A 252 -39.58 -11.17 -25.80
N MET A 253 -38.97 -12.23 -25.26
CA MET A 253 -39.37 -13.62 -25.53
C MET A 253 -40.80 -13.91 -25.04
N ALA A 254 -41.19 -13.39 -23.87
CA ALA A 254 -42.55 -13.54 -23.36
C ALA A 254 -43.58 -12.76 -24.19
N PHE A 255 -43.18 -11.65 -24.82
CA PHE A 255 -44.04 -10.86 -25.70
C PHE A 255 -44.23 -11.53 -27.06
N THR A 256 -43.16 -12.08 -27.66
CA THR A 256 -43.21 -12.76 -28.98
C THR A 256 -43.88 -14.13 -28.93
N SER A 257 -43.97 -14.76 -27.76
CA SER A 257 -44.61 -16.07 -27.58
C SER A 257 -46.11 -16.02 -27.30
N ARG A 258 -46.73 -14.83 -27.23
CA ARG A 258 -48.20 -14.71 -27.10
C ARG A 258 -48.86 -15.02 -28.45
N PRO A 259 -49.70 -16.07 -28.56
CA PRO A 259 -50.45 -16.33 -29.78
C PRO A 259 -51.47 -15.21 -30.01
N LEU A 260 -51.59 -14.79 -31.28
CA LEU A 260 -52.52 -13.76 -31.76
C LEU A 260 -54.00 -14.12 -31.51
#